data_AF-E3DLJ5-F1
#
_entry.id   AF-E3DLJ5-F1
#
_cell.length_a   1.000
_cell.length_b   1.000
_cell.length_c   1.000
_cell.angle_alpha   90.00
_cell.angle_beta   90.00
_cell.angle_gamma   90.00
#
_symmetry.space_group_name_H-M   'P 1'
#
loop_
_entity.id
_entity.type
_entity.pdbx_description
1 polymer ?
#
loop_
_entity_poly.entity_id
_entity_poly.type
_entity_poly.pdbx_seq_one_letter_code
_entity_poly.pdbx_strand_id
1 'polypeptide(L)'
;MEILKTFNLISFIFGIIISSLLFLSINYFKAEKNKAEEKDLKHQNDFQKSENKKEHANKLLNLSQEISFKSQDLIWLINENNKKAAELVKRFENISGSVENNAAAAEEISATIEELSSSSNIIKEEMTKLEAIAQNLVLDSEKNKNWIQESNNTLLEIAKNVKKSGDSIGSVEKAVEKANQLLAGIIQITDQINLLALNASIEAARAGDAGRGFNIVAGEIKSLSEETETLTAEIRRAINDINLEIKNTDQIIENGLENIEGVEELAGKSIESFSLMNEKLHKVMDSVSKLSESTDNQASATEQTTEAVESMTQEFINISENIAEVDKNIKDQKDNSKTILDYSENLNTVSYKLHKISVANKTSEMLIFGVNPFTKPERIEELYVPIITKLAKKIGKKAKTIIVADYEELGKYIKNDLIDIGWFSPMAYVTAKRKTNIIPLVTPLIEGKASYQGYIFSRRDSKYNSLKDLKNSNFAFVDPLSTSGYVYPKQMLKEVGIRVPNDLQKQEFMGNHDNVIKAVLNSEVDAGATYNEAWERAAQTFNLNKLEILAKTDPIPKDVIAARSGLEQEILTAAKTIFLEADKEIKSTLNKTNITGFTASDDQKFDIIRKYSS
;
A
#
# COMPACT_ATOMS: atom_id res chain seq x y z
N MET A 1 -27.44 -12.27 -3.22
CA MET A 1 -28.55 -12.70 -4.11
C MET A 1 -28.13 -13.73 -5.16
N GLU A 2 -26.89 -13.74 -5.67
CA GLU A 2 -26.40 -14.77 -6.61
C GLU A 2 -26.15 -16.16 -5.98
N ILE A 3 -25.75 -16.21 -4.71
CA ILE A 3 -25.54 -17.47 -3.96
C ILE A 3 -26.87 -18.25 -3.79
N LEU A 4 -27.96 -17.55 -3.51
CA LEU A 4 -29.30 -18.16 -3.43
C LEU A 4 -29.75 -18.72 -4.79
N LYS A 5 -29.38 -18.06 -5.89
CA LYS A 5 -29.67 -18.52 -7.25
C LYS A 5 -28.89 -19.78 -7.62
N THR A 6 -27.62 -19.87 -7.22
CA THR A 6 -26.80 -21.07 -7.44
C THR A 6 -27.26 -22.24 -6.57
N PHE A 7 -27.65 -22.01 -5.32
CA PHE A 7 -28.20 -23.06 -4.45
C PHE A 7 -29.53 -23.61 -4.98
N ASN A 8 -30.43 -22.74 -5.45
CA ASN A 8 -31.69 -23.16 -6.08
C ASN A 8 -31.47 -23.92 -7.38
N LEU A 9 -30.44 -23.55 -8.16
CA LEU A 9 -30.09 -24.26 -9.40
C LEU A 9 -29.57 -25.67 -9.09
N ILE A 10 -28.72 -25.83 -8.07
CA ILE A 10 -28.20 -27.13 -7.64
C ILE A 10 -29.33 -28.03 -7.11
N SER A 11 -30.21 -27.51 -6.24
CA SER A 11 -31.39 -28.26 -5.77
C SER A 11 -32.34 -28.67 -6.89
N PHE A 12 -32.53 -27.80 -7.89
CA PHE A 12 -33.35 -28.11 -9.07
C PHE A 12 -32.75 -29.23 -9.92
N ILE A 13 -31.43 -29.19 -10.15
CA ILE A 13 -30.70 -30.26 -10.86
C ILE A 13 -30.79 -31.58 -10.07
N PHE A 14 -30.65 -31.53 -8.74
CA PHE A 14 -30.78 -32.70 -7.86
C PHE A 14 -32.18 -33.33 -7.96
N GLY A 15 -33.23 -32.50 -8.00
CA GLY A 15 -34.61 -32.94 -8.19
C GLY A 15 -34.83 -33.66 -9.52
N ILE A 16 -34.23 -33.16 -10.61
CA ILE A 16 -34.31 -33.80 -11.94
C ILE A 16 -33.61 -35.15 -11.94
N ILE A 17 -32.42 -35.25 -11.34
CA ILE A 17 -31.62 -36.48 -11.29
C ILE A 17 -32.34 -37.56 -10.47
N ILE A 18 -32.85 -37.22 -9.28
CA ILE A 18 -33.60 -38.16 -8.43
C ILE A 18 -34.89 -38.61 -9.11
N SER A 19 -35.65 -37.69 -9.70
CA SER A 19 -36.89 -38.02 -10.42
C SER A 19 -36.63 -38.97 -11.60
N SER A 20 -35.53 -38.74 -12.33
CA SER A 20 -35.11 -39.60 -13.45
C SER A 20 -34.71 -41.00 -12.97
N LEU A 21 -33.92 -41.09 -11.89
CA LEU A 21 -33.52 -42.36 -11.26
C LEU A 21 -34.72 -43.15 -10.74
N LEU A 22 -35.67 -42.49 -10.09
CA LEU A 22 -36.92 -43.11 -9.62
C LEU A 22 -37.75 -43.61 -10.79
N PHE A 23 -37.94 -42.79 -11.83
CA PHE A 23 -38.69 -43.18 -13.03
C PHE A 23 -38.08 -44.40 -13.73
N LEU A 24 -36.76 -44.49 -13.78
CA LEU A 24 -36.02 -45.62 -14.35
C LEU A 24 -36.14 -46.88 -13.48
N SER A 25 -36.05 -46.75 -12.16
CA SER A 25 -36.21 -47.88 -11.22
C SER A 25 -37.62 -48.48 -11.30
N ILE A 26 -38.65 -47.63 -11.37
CA ILE A 26 -40.05 -48.05 -11.51
C ILE A 26 -40.26 -48.80 -12.83
N ASN A 27 -39.70 -48.29 -13.94
CA ASN A 27 -39.81 -48.94 -15.24
C ASN A 27 -39.05 -50.28 -15.30
N TYR A 28 -37.90 -50.39 -14.62
CA TYR A 28 -37.17 -51.65 -14.49
C TYR A 28 -38.00 -52.71 -13.74
N PHE A 29 -38.55 -52.36 -12.58
CA PHE A 29 -39.41 -53.27 -11.81
C PHE A 29 -40.70 -53.65 -12.55
N LYS A 30 -41.27 -52.73 -13.34
CA LYS A 30 -42.43 -53.02 -14.20
C LYS A 30 -42.08 -54.03 -15.30
N ALA A 31 -40.90 -53.88 -15.92
CA ALA A 31 -40.41 -54.79 -16.95
C ALA A 31 -40.05 -56.18 -16.39
N GLU A 32 -39.61 -56.25 -15.14
CA GLU A 32 -39.32 -57.51 -14.45
C GLU A 32 -40.59 -58.22 -13.99
N LYS A 33 -41.60 -57.48 -13.52
CA LYS A 33 -42.95 -58.01 -13.21
C LYS A 33 -43.64 -58.59 -14.46
N ASN A 34 -43.55 -57.91 -15.60
CA ASN A 34 -44.15 -58.39 -16.86
C ASN A 34 -43.49 -59.68 -17.40
N LYS A 35 -42.25 -60.01 -16.99
CA LYS A 35 -41.60 -61.28 -17.33
C LYS A 35 -42.08 -62.46 -16.48
N ALA A 36 -42.72 -62.20 -15.33
CA ALA A 36 -43.25 -63.24 -14.46
C ALA A 36 -44.64 -63.75 -14.89
N GLU A 37 -45.35 -63.01 -15.76
CA GLU A 37 -46.73 -63.34 -16.18
C GLU A 37 -46.83 -64.05 -17.55
N GLU A 38 -45.78 -64.08 -18.39
CA GLU A 38 -45.80 -64.77 -19.69
C GLU A 38 -45.02 -66.09 -19.67
N LYS A 39 -45.76 -67.16 -19.36
CA LYS A 39 -45.31 -68.54 -19.46
C LYS A 39 -46.28 -69.34 -20.34
N ASP A 40 -46.19 -69.20 -21.66
CA ASP A 40 -46.36 -70.31 -22.62
C ASP A 40 -46.10 -69.91 -24.08
N LEU A 41 -45.78 -70.93 -24.88
CA LEU A 41 -45.53 -70.97 -26.33
C LEU A 41 -44.11 -70.61 -26.83
N LYS A 42 -43.40 -71.71 -27.14
CA LYS A 42 -42.08 -71.80 -27.78
C LYS A 42 -42.19 -71.63 -29.31
N HIS A 43 -41.08 -71.16 -29.87
CA HIS A 43 -40.70 -71.14 -31.29
C HIS A 43 -41.31 -70.04 -32.19
N GLN A 44 -41.33 -68.82 -31.65
CA GLN A 44 -41.10 -67.55 -32.39
C GLN A 44 -40.52 -66.45 -31.46
N ASN A 45 -40.47 -66.73 -30.16
CA ASN A 45 -40.18 -65.80 -29.07
C ASN A 45 -38.70 -65.54 -28.79
N ASP A 46 -37.76 -66.35 -29.28
CA ASP A 46 -36.34 -66.17 -28.95
C ASP A 46 -35.70 -65.00 -29.71
N PHE A 47 -36.19 -64.68 -30.91
CA PHE A 47 -35.70 -63.55 -31.70
C PHE A 47 -36.20 -62.21 -31.13
N GLN A 48 -37.50 -62.10 -30.81
CA GLN A 48 -38.09 -60.93 -30.15
C GLN A 48 -37.59 -60.74 -28.70
N LYS A 49 -37.38 -61.81 -27.92
CA LYS A 49 -36.71 -61.71 -26.60
C LYS A 49 -35.26 -61.28 -26.69
N SER A 50 -34.53 -61.72 -27.73
CA SER A 50 -33.16 -61.28 -28.04
C SER A 50 -33.12 -59.79 -28.41
N GLU A 51 -34.02 -59.35 -29.30
CA GLU A 51 -34.07 -57.97 -29.80
C GLU A 51 -34.48 -56.98 -28.69
N ASN A 52 -35.50 -57.33 -27.90
CA ASN A 52 -35.88 -56.57 -26.71
C ASN A 52 -34.77 -56.56 -25.64
N LYS A 53 -34.01 -57.64 -25.43
CA LYS A 53 -32.86 -57.63 -24.51
C LYS A 53 -31.76 -56.68 -24.99
N LYS A 54 -31.47 -56.65 -26.30
CA LYS A 54 -30.47 -55.75 -26.90
C LYS A 54 -30.90 -54.28 -26.78
N GLU A 55 -32.17 -53.97 -27.02
CA GLU A 55 -32.68 -52.60 -26.86
C GLU A 55 -32.60 -52.10 -25.40
N HIS A 56 -32.97 -52.95 -24.44
CA HIS A 56 -32.86 -52.63 -23.01
C HIS A 56 -31.41 -52.46 -22.56
N ALA A 57 -30.48 -53.30 -23.05
CA ALA A 57 -29.05 -53.17 -22.76
C ALA A 57 -28.49 -51.83 -23.26
N ASN A 58 -28.91 -51.39 -24.46
CA ASN A 58 -28.50 -50.12 -25.03
C ASN A 58 -29.05 -48.92 -24.23
N LYS A 59 -30.30 -48.98 -23.78
CA LYS A 59 -30.89 -47.95 -22.91
C LYS A 59 -30.16 -47.87 -21.57
N LEU A 60 -29.86 -49.01 -20.95
CA LEU A 60 -29.09 -49.08 -19.70
C LEU A 60 -27.67 -48.55 -19.86
N LEU A 61 -27.03 -48.82 -21.00
CA LEU A 61 -25.70 -48.32 -21.31
C LEU A 61 -25.68 -46.79 -21.50
N ASN A 62 -26.70 -46.23 -22.18
CA ASN A 62 -26.86 -44.77 -22.29
C ASN A 62 -27.05 -44.13 -20.92
N LEU A 63 -27.88 -44.73 -20.08
CA LEU A 63 -28.14 -44.23 -18.75
C LEU A 63 -26.89 -44.31 -17.86
N SER A 64 -26.19 -45.43 -17.87
CA SER A 64 -24.94 -45.59 -17.13
C SER A 64 -23.91 -44.58 -17.60
N GLN A 65 -23.78 -44.36 -18.91
CA GLN A 65 -22.97 -43.30 -19.47
C GLN A 65 -23.36 -41.94 -18.86
N GLU A 66 -24.61 -41.52 -18.98
CA GLU A 66 -25.09 -40.23 -18.49
C GLU A 66 -24.86 -40.04 -16.97
N ILE A 67 -25.15 -41.06 -16.16
CA ILE A 67 -24.89 -41.03 -14.71
C ILE A 67 -23.39 -40.90 -14.44
N SER A 68 -22.53 -41.60 -15.19
CA SER A 68 -21.07 -41.50 -15.07
C SER A 68 -20.58 -40.08 -15.37
N PHE A 69 -21.07 -39.47 -16.46
CA PHE A 69 -20.72 -38.09 -16.83
C PHE A 69 -21.15 -37.11 -15.72
N LYS A 70 -22.43 -37.14 -15.32
CA LYS A 70 -22.97 -36.18 -14.35
C LYS A 70 -22.41 -36.34 -12.94
N SER A 71 -22.15 -37.57 -12.49
CA SER A 71 -21.50 -37.79 -11.19
C SER A 71 -20.06 -37.28 -11.20
N GLN A 72 -19.32 -37.45 -12.30
CA GLN A 72 -17.98 -36.91 -12.42
C GLN A 72 -17.97 -35.37 -12.49
N ASP A 73 -18.94 -34.77 -13.19
CA ASP A 73 -19.11 -33.32 -13.24
C ASP A 73 -19.33 -32.76 -11.83
N LEU A 74 -20.18 -33.42 -11.03
CA LEU A 74 -20.43 -33.06 -9.64
C LEU A 74 -19.17 -33.15 -8.76
N ILE A 75 -18.42 -34.24 -8.84
CA ILE A 75 -17.14 -34.39 -8.10
C ILE A 75 -16.19 -33.26 -8.47
N TRP A 76 -16.09 -32.93 -9.75
CA TRP A 76 -15.23 -31.85 -10.23
C TRP A 76 -15.65 -30.48 -9.67
N LEU A 77 -16.95 -30.16 -9.73
CA LEU A 77 -17.52 -28.91 -9.21
C LEU A 77 -17.35 -28.78 -7.69
N ILE A 78 -17.52 -29.86 -6.93
CA ILE A 78 -17.35 -29.89 -5.47
C ILE A 78 -15.89 -29.61 -5.09
N ASN A 79 -14.94 -30.21 -5.79
CA ASN A 79 -13.52 -29.97 -5.55
C ASN A 79 -13.13 -28.52 -5.86
N GLU A 80 -13.64 -27.94 -6.94
CA GLU A 80 -13.44 -26.52 -7.24
C GLU A 80 -14.06 -25.63 -6.16
N ASN A 81 -15.27 -25.97 -5.69
CA ASN A 81 -15.96 -25.25 -4.62
C ASN A 81 -15.16 -25.30 -3.30
N ASN A 82 -14.65 -26.46 -2.91
CA ASN A 82 -13.82 -26.62 -1.72
C ASN A 82 -12.53 -25.79 -1.80
N LYS A 83 -11.91 -25.71 -2.98
CA LYS A 83 -10.73 -24.87 -3.20
C LYS A 83 -11.07 -23.39 -3.00
N LYS A 84 -12.17 -22.91 -3.61
CA LYS A 84 -12.64 -21.53 -3.45
C LYS A 84 -13.00 -21.21 -2.00
N ALA A 85 -13.60 -22.14 -1.27
CA ALA A 85 -13.90 -21.98 0.15
C ALA A 85 -12.62 -21.83 1.00
N ALA A 86 -11.57 -22.62 0.73
CA ALA A 86 -10.29 -22.47 1.41
C ALA A 86 -9.60 -21.12 1.12
N GLU A 87 -9.70 -20.63 -0.11
CA GLU A 87 -9.24 -19.28 -0.46
C GLU A 87 -10.03 -18.19 0.28
N LEU A 88 -11.33 -18.41 0.52
CA LEU A 88 -12.19 -17.51 1.28
C LEU A 88 -11.77 -17.43 2.75
N VAL A 89 -11.48 -18.57 3.40
CA VAL A 89 -10.94 -18.61 4.78
C VAL A 89 -9.69 -17.74 4.90
N LYS A 90 -8.73 -17.92 4.00
CA LYS A 90 -7.48 -17.14 4.01
C LYS A 90 -7.73 -15.64 3.86
N ARG A 91 -8.74 -15.24 3.10
CA ARG A 91 -9.13 -13.82 2.98
C ARG A 91 -9.71 -13.30 4.29
N PHE A 92 -10.53 -14.07 4.98
CA PHE A 92 -11.11 -13.67 6.27
C PHE A 92 -10.10 -13.63 7.42
N GLU A 93 -9.12 -14.53 7.44
CA GLU A 93 -7.98 -14.43 8.38
C GLU A 93 -7.23 -13.10 8.22
N ASN A 94 -6.98 -12.66 6.98
CA ASN A 94 -6.36 -11.35 6.71
C ASN A 94 -7.26 -10.17 7.11
N ILE A 95 -8.57 -10.29 6.95
CA ILE A 95 -9.52 -9.25 7.39
C ILE A 95 -9.52 -9.17 8.92
N SER A 96 -9.55 -10.31 9.62
CA SER A 96 -9.47 -10.38 11.09
C SER A 96 -8.22 -9.68 11.61
N GLY A 97 -7.05 -9.98 11.05
CA GLY A 97 -5.82 -9.29 11.42
C GLY A 97 -5.84 -7.78 11.13
N SER A 98 -6.50 -7.36 10.05
CA SER A 98 -6.71 -5.93 9.77
C SER A 98 -7.62 -5.26 10.79
N VAL A 99 -8.68 -5.94 11.25
CA VAL A 99 -9.60 -5.42 12.28
C VAL A 99 -8.88 -5.24 13.62
N GLU A 100 -8.05 -6.20 14.04
CA GLU A 100 -7.24 -6.08 15.25
C GLU A 100 -6.28 -4.88 15.20
N ASN A 101 -5.58 -4.70 14.07
CA ASN A 101 -4.69 -3.55 13.88
C ASN A 101 -5.46 -2.22 13.88
N ASN A 102 -6.63 -2.18 13.25
CA ASN A 102 -7.45 -0.97 13.21
C ASN A 102 -8.06 -0.64 14.58
N ALA A 103 -8.38 -1.64 15.40
CA ALA A 103 -8.84 -1.44 16.77
C ALA A 103 -7.74 -0.83 17.64
N ALA A 104 -6.51 -1.33 17.54
CA ALA A 104 -5.36 -0.75 18.24
C ALA A 104 -5.10 0.72 17.82
N ALA A 105 -5.23 1.02 16.51
CA ALA A 105 -5.13 2.40 16.03
C ALA A 105 -6.23 3.31 16.59
N ALA A 106 -7.46 2.81 16.75
CA ALA A 106 -8.55 3.57 17.36
C ALA A 106 -8.31 3.87 18.85
N GLU A 107 -7.67 2.95 19.59
CA GLU A 107 -7.25 3.20 20.98
C GLU A 107 -6.18 4.30 21.05
N GLU A 108 -5.20 4.31 20.12
CA GLU A 108 -4.17 5.36 20.04
C GLU A 108 -4.77 6.73 19.70
N ILE A 109 -5.74 6.77 18.78
CA ILE A 109 -6.47 8.01 18.45
C ILE A 109 -7.24 8.50 19.69
N SER A 110 -7.86 7.60 20.46
CA SER A 110 -8.56 7.95 21.70
C SER A 110 -7.63 8.62 22.72
N ALA A 111 -6.42 8.09 22.91
CA ALA A 111 -5.42 8.72 23.78
C ALA A 111 -5.01 10.12 23.28
N THR A 112 -4.84 10.27 21.95
CA THR A 112 -4.51 11.56 21.33
C THR A 112 -5.63 12.60 21.51
N ILE A 113 -6.90 12.17 21.47
CA ILE A 113 -8.07 13.01 21.73
C ILE A 113 -8.03 13.54 23.17
N GLU A 114 -7.71 12.69 24.16
CA GLU A 114 -7.60 13.12 25.56
C GLU A 114 -6.50 14.17 25.75
N GLU A 115 -5.33 13.96 25.13
CA GLU A 115 -4.23 14.94 25.15
C GLU A 115 -4.61 16.26 24.48
N LEU A 116 -5.29 16.21 23.33
CA LEU A 116 -5.77 17.41 22.63
C LEU A 116 -6.78 18.19 23.47
N SER A 117 -7.73 17.49 24.12
CA SER A 117 -8.71 18.11 25.00
C SER A 117 -8.04 18.81 26.19
N SER A 118 -7.06 18.15 26.81
CA SER A 118 -6.26 18.75 27.89
C SER A 118 -5.49 19.99 27.41
N SER A 119 -4.82 19.88 26.26
CA SER A 119 -4.05 20.98 25.66
C SER A 119 -4.92 22.19 25.33
N SER A 120 -6.10 21.99 24.75
CA SER A 120 -7.07 23.06 24.47
C SER A 120 -7.49 23.80 25.74
N ASN A 121 -7.72 23.09 26.85
CA ASN A 121 -8.05 23.72 28.13
C ASN A 121 -6.88 24.55 28.69
N ILE A 122 -5.66 24.04 28.60
CA ILE A 122 -4.45 24.77 29.03
C ILE A 122 -4.27 26.04 28.20
N ILE A 123 -4.42 25.95 26.88
CA ILE A 123 -4.31 27.10 25.97
C ILE A 123 -5.35 28.16 26.32
N LYS A 124 -6.59 27.77 26.61
CA LYS A 124 -7.68 28.67 26.99
C LYS A 124 -7.41 29.40 28.32
N GLU A 125 -6.81 28.71 29.29
CA GLU A 125 -6.39 29.34 30.55
C GLU A 125 -5.28 30.38 30.33
N GLU A 126 -4.25 30.02 29.55
CA GLU A 126 -3.13 30.92 29.24
C GLU A 126 -3.56 32.14 28.43
N MET A 127 -4.54 32.00 27.53
CA MET A 127 -5.14 33.14 26.83
C MET A 127 -5.78 34.13 27.78
N THR A 128 -6.54 33.64 28.76
CA THR A 128 -7.22 34.48 29.74
C THR A 128 -6.20 35.28 30.56
N LYS A 129 -5.08 34.63 30.95
CA LYS A 129 -3.96 35.31 31.62
C LYS A 129 -3.30 36.35 30.72
N LEU A 130 -3.05 36.02 29.46
CA LEU A 130 -2.41 36.92 28.51
C LEU A 130 -3.28 38.15 28.20
N GLU A 131 -4.59 37.97 28.08
CA GLU A 131 -5.54 39.06 27.94
C GLU A 131 -5.47 40.03 29.13
N ALA A 132 -5.50 39.50 30.36
CA ALA A 132 -5.39 40.31 31.57
C ALA A 132 -4.06 41.08 31.64
N ILE A 133 -2.94 40.45 31.26
CA ILE A 133 -1.62 41.10 31.19
C ILE A 133 -1.62 42.23 30.16
N ALA A 134 -2.15 41.98 28.95
CA ALA A 134 -2.21 42.97 27.88
C ALA A 134 -3.05 44.18 28.28
N GLN A 135 -4.20 43.96 28.93
CA GLN A 135 -5.06 45.04 29.43
C GLN A 135 -4.35 45.89 30.50
N ASN A 136 -3.64 45.28 31.45
CA ASN A 136 -2.87 46.00 32.45
C ASN A 136 -1.74 46.84 31.83
N LEU A 137 -1.04 46.30 30.82
CA LEU A 137 0.03 47.02 30.12
C LEU A 137 -0.49 48.26 29.37
N VAL A 138 -1.71 48.20 28.80
CA VAL A 138 -2.34 49.36 28.17
C VAL A 138 -2.60 50.45 29.21
N LEU A 139 -3.11 50.09 30.39
CA LEU A 139 -3.36 51.04 31.49
C LEU A 139 -2.06 51.68 31.98
N ASP A 140 -1.01 50.89 32.19
CA ASP A 140 0.31 51.39 32.63
C ASP A 140 0.96 52.30 31.59
N SER A 141 0.82 51.99 30.31
CA SER A 141 1.29 52.81 29.20
C SER A 141 0.64 54.21 29.18
N GLU A 142 -0.68 54.27 29.32
CA GLU A 142 -1.42 55.55 29.39
C GLU A 142 -1.02 56.35 30.62
N LYS A 143 -0.83 55.69 31.77
CA LYS A 143 -0.34 56.34 32.99
C LYS A 143 1.05 56.95 32.80
N ASN A 144 1.98 56.22 32.18
CA ASN A 144 3.33 56.72 31.90
C ASN A 144 3.32 57.89 30.91
N LYS A 145 2.47 57.83 29.88
CA LYS A 145 2.29 58.94 28.94
C LYS A 145 1.84 60.23 29.65
N ASN A 146 0.87 60.12 30.57
CA ASN A 146 0.41 61.25 31.39
C ASN A 146 1.53 61.81 32.29
N TRP A 147 2.32 60.95 32.94
CA TRP A 147 3.46 61.38 33.76
C TRP A 147 4.54 62.14 32.97
N ILE A 148 4.84 61.69 31.74
CA ILE A 148 5.79 62.40 30.87
C ILE A 148 5.23 63.76 30.44
N GLN A 149 3.93 63.85 30.14
CA GLN A 149 3.29 65.13 29.82
C GLN A 149 3.34 66.12 31.00
N GLU A 150 3.05 65.66 32.21
CA GLU A 150 3.14 66.47 33.43
C GLU A 150 4.59 66.93 33.70
N SER A 151 5.56 66.04 33.49
CA SER A 151 7.00 66.37 33.59
C SER A 151 7.40 67.44 32.57
N ASN A 152 6.92 67.34 31.33
CA ASN A 152 7.19 68.33 30.29
C ASN A 152 6.60 69.70 30.63
N ASN A 153 5.37 69.75 31.17
CA ASN A 153 4.76 71.01 31.63
C ASN A 153 5.59 71.66 32.73
N THR A 154 6.11 70.88 33.68
CA THR A 154 6.99 71.38 34.75
C THR A 154 8.31 71.92 34.18
N LEU A 155 8.88 71.27 33.17
CA LEU A 155 10.10 71.75 32.49
C LEU A 155 9.87 73.08 31.76
N LEU A 156 8.71 73.28 31.14
CA LEU A 156 8.34 74.56 30.52
C LEU A 156 8.25 75.69 31.56
N GLU A 157 7.77 75.40 32.77
CA GLU A 157 7.79 76.37 33.88
C GLU A 157 9.22 76.67 34.34
N ILE A 158 10.09 75.66 34.41
CA ILE A 158 11.51 75.84 34.73
C ILE A 158 12.20 76.70 33.66
N ALA A 159 11.97 76.43 32.37
CA ALA A 159 12.52 77.21 31.26
C ALA A 159 12.14 78.69 31.39
N LYS A 160 10.88 78.97 31.75
CA LYS A 160 10.40 80.34 31.99
C LYS A 160 11.14 81.01 33.15
N ASN A 161 11.41 80.28 34.24
CA ASN A 161 12.16 80.80 35.39
C ASN A 161 13.65 81.03 35.08
N VAL A 162 14.27 80.13 34.31
CA VAL A 162 15.66 80.28 33.83
C VAL A 162 15.77 81.51 32.93
N LYS A 163 14.85 81.69 31.98
CA LYS A 163 14.79 82.88 31.12
C LYS A 163 14.64 84.17 31.92
N LYS A 164 13.76 84.20 32.92
CA LYS A 164 13.59 85.34 33.83
C LYS A 164 14.85 85.65 34.63
N SER A 165 15.64 84.62 34.99
CA SER A 165 16.93 84.78 35.64
C SER A 165 17.94 85.46 34.69
N GLY A 166 17.93 85.09 33.41
CA GLY A 166 18.72 85.75 32.35
C GLY A 166 18.36 87.23 32.19
N ASP A 167 17.07 87.55 32.14
CA ASP A 167 16.60 88.95 32.09
C ASP A 167 17.09 89.77 33.30
N SER A 168 17.14 89.15 34.48
CA SER A 168 17.63 89.77 35.71
C SER A 168 19.13 90.01 35.66
N ILE A 169 19.91 89.04 35.16
CA ILE A 169 21.36 89.19 34.97
C ILE A 169 21.69 90.27 33.94
N GLY A 170 20.95 90.37 32.83
CA GLY A 170 21.10 91.46 31.87
C GLY A 170 20.78 92.85 32.47
N SER A 171 19.98 92.90 33.54
CA SER A 171 19.75 94.14 34.29
C SER A 171 20.92 94.47 35.23
N VAL A 172 21.57 93.45 35.81
CA VAL A 172 22.81 93.61 36.59
C VAL A 172 23.96 94.08 35.68
N GLU A 173 24.10 93.51 34.49
CA GLU A 173 25.10 93.92 33.50
C GLU A 173 25.00 95.42 33.17
N LYS A 174 23.80 95.93 32.90
CA LYS A 174 23.55 97.36 32.68
C LYS A 174 23.91 98.23 33.89
N ALA A 175 23.65 97.73 35.11
CA ALA A 175 24.01 98.45 36.33
C ALA A 175 25.54 98.52 36.50
N VAL A 176 26.25 97.44 36.17
CA VAL A 176 27.72 97.36 36.21
C VAL A 176 28.36 98.23 35.13
N GLU A 177 27.78 98.29 33.92
CA GLU A 177 28.21 99.21 32.86
C GLU A 177 28.10 100.68 33.33
N LYS A 178 26.98 101.03 33.95
CA LYS A 178 26.80 102.37 34.55
C LYS A 178 27.80 102.63 35.69
N ALA A 179 28.09 101.63 36.52
CA ALA A 179 29.10 101.76 37.57
C ALA A 179 30.50 102.01 36.98
N ASN A 180 30.86 101.32 35.88
CA ASN A 180 32.10 101.58 35.14
C ASN A 180 32.19 103.02 34.60
N GLN A 181 31.09 103.55 34.04
CA GLN A 181 31.03 104.93 33.55
C GLN A 181 31.24 105.94 34.69
N LEU A 182 30.59 105.74 35.84
CA LEU A 182 30.77 106.59 37.02
C LEU A 182 32.20 106.51 37.56
N LEU A 183 32.78 105.30 37.62
CA LEU A 183 34.15 105.09 38.06
C LEU A 183 35.15 105.81 37.15
N ALA A 184 34.96 105.77 35.83
CA ALA A 184 35.78 106.51 34.89
C ALA A 184 35.75 108.03 35.16
N GLY A 185 34.56 108.57 35.50
CA GLY A 185 34.41 109.96 35.93
C GLY A 185 35.13 110.28 37.24
N ILE A 186 35.07 109.39 38.24
CA ILE A 186 35.79 109.58 39.52
C ILE A 186 37.30 109.63 39.28
N ILE A 187 37.84 108.76 38.42
CA ILE A 187 39.27 108.74 38.10
C ILE A 187 39.68 110.05 37.42
N GLN A 188 38.89 110.55 36.46
CA GLN A 188 39.15 111.85 35.83
C GLN A 188 39.15 113.00 36.84
N ILE A 189 38.21 113.00 37.79
CA ILE A 189 38.16 114.01 38.86
C ILE A 189 39.38 113.87 39.78
N THR A 190 39.77 112.65 40.14
CA THR A 190 40.92 112.37 41.00
C THR A 190 42.22 112.84 40.34
N ASP A 191 42.41 112.58 39.05
CA ASP A 191 43.56 113.08 38.27
C ASP A 191 43.61 114.62 38.27
N GLN A 192 42.45 115.29 38.12
CA GLN A 192 42.36 116.74 38.20
C GLN A 192 42.70 117.26 39.60
N ILE A 193 42.22 116.61 40.66
CA ILE A 193 42.51 116.97 42.05
C ILE A 193 44.02 116.81 42.31
N ASN A 194 44.64 115.72 41.87
CA ASN A 194 46.08 115.49 42.00
C ASN A 194 46.89 116.58 41.28
N LEU A 195 46.50 116.96 40.06
CA LEU A 195 47.14 118.05 39.30
C LEU A 195 46.95 119.41 39.98
N LEU A 196 45.77 119.70 40.54
CA LEU A 196 45.52 120.92 41.31
C LEU A 196 46.36 120.95 42.59
N ALA A 197 46.47 119.83 43.30
CA ALA A 197 47.29 119.68 44.50
C ALA A 197 48.79 119.81 44.19
N LEU A 198 49.24 119.27 43.06
CA LEU A 198 50.61 119.42 42.57
C LEU A 198 50.92 120.90 42.24
N ASN A 199 50.03 121.57 41.51
CA ASN A 199 50.16 122.99 41.19
C ASN A 199 50.14 123.86 42.46
N ALA A 200 49.27 123.54 43.43
CA ALA A 200 49.21 124.22 44.72
C ALA A 200 50.48 124.00 45.55
N SER A 201 51.06 122.79 45.55
CA SER A 201 52.34 122.49 46.22
C SER A 201 53.49 123.28 45.59
N ILE A 202 53.50 123.41 44.25
CA ILE A 202 54.48 124.22 43.51
C ILE A 202 54.36 125.70 43.89
N GLU A 203 53.15 126.26 43.90
CA GLU A 203 52.93 127.67 44.21
C GLU A 203 53.21 127.98 45.70
N ALA A 204 52.90 127.04 46.59
CA ALA A 204 53.26 127.11 48.00
C ALA A 204 54.78 127.08 48.24
N ALA A 205 55.52 126.27 47.47
CA ALA A 205 56.99 126.28 47.48
C ALA A 205 57.58 127.60 46.91
N ARG A 206 56.89 128.22 45.95
CA ARG A 206 57.25 129.51 45.33
C ARG A 206 57.08 130.71 46.26
N ALA A 207 56.11 130.65 47.18
CA ALA A 207 55.81 131.69 48.18
C ALA A 207 56.76 131.69 49.40
N GLY A 208 57.73 130.76 49.49
CA GLY A 208 58.72 130.71 50.56
C GLY A 208 58.11 130.54 51.96
N ASP A 209 58.56 131.32 52.96
CA ASP A 209 58.12 131.19 54.36
C ASP A 209 56.61 131.44 54.58
N ALA A 210 55.96 132.24 53.71
CA ALA A 210 54.52 132.51 53.77
C ALA A 210 53.66 131.33 53.25
N GLY A 211 54.24 130.41 52.48
CA GLY A 211 53.54 129.29 51.83
C GLY A 211 53.51 127.98 52.62
N ARG A 212 54.21 127.88 53.77
CA ARG A 212 54.37 126.60 54.51
C ARG A 212 53.03 125.95 54.89
N GLY A 213 52.07 126.72 55.39
CA GLY A 213 50.74 126.19 55.75
C GLY A 213 49.95 125.70 54.53
N PHE A 214 50.08 126.38 53.38
CA PHE A 214 49.47 125.97 52.12
C PHE A 214 50.11 124.71 51.54
N ASN A 215 51.43 124.54 51.69
CA ASN A 215 52.14 123.36 51.18
C ASN A 215 51.75 122.09 51.95
N ILE A 216 51.48 122.19 53.26
CA ILE A 216 50.95 121.08 54.07
C ILE A 216 49.58 120.65 53.56
N VAL A 217 48.68 121.61 53.32
CA VAL A 217 47.33 121.33 52.78
C VAL A 217 47.40 120.73 51.38
N ALA A 218 48.28 121.23 50.51
CA ALA A 218 48.45 120.69 49.17
C ALA A 218 49.03 119.26 49.19
N GLY A 219 49.95 118.96 50.11
CA GLY A 219 50.44 117.60 50.37
C GLY A 219 49.35 116.66 50.89
N GLU A 220 48.47 117.14 51.77
CA GLU A 220 47.33 116.37 52.29
C GLU A 220 46.30 116.07 51.18
N ILE A 221 45.98 117.04 50.33
CA ILE A 221 45.07 116.85 49.17
C ILE A 221 45.70 115.86 48.18
N LYS A 222 47.02 115.92 47.95
CA LYS A 222 47.73 114.96 47.11
C LYS A 222 47.65 113.55 47.69
N SER A 223 47.92 113.38 48.98
CA SER A 223 47.81 112.10 49.67
C SER A 223 46.39 111.52 49.61
N LEU A 224 45.36 112.35 49.80
CA LEU A 224 43.96 111.95 49.68
C LEU A 224 43.60 111.54 48.24
N SER A 225 44.18 112.21 47.24
CA SER A 225 44.01 111.86 45.83
C SER A 225 44.67 110.52 45.50
N GLU A 226 45.88 110.26 46.01
CA GLU A 226 46.59 108.96 45.86
C GLU A 226 45.82 107.82 46.56
N GLU A 227 45.21 108.09 47.72
CA GLU A 227 44.32 107.14 48.42
C GLU A 227 43.04 106.87 47.62
N THR A 228 42.45 107.91 47.01
CA THR A 228 41.28 107.78 46.12
C THR A 228 41.61 107.00 44.85
N GLU A 229 42.81 107.19 44.28
CA GLU A 229 43.31 106.41 43.13
C GLU A 229 43.44 104.91 43.50
N THR A 230 43.93 104.62 44.70
CA THR A 230 44.02 103.25 45.21
C THR A 230 42.64 102.61 45.38
N LEU A 231 41.69 103.31 46.01
CA LEU A 231 40.31 102.83 46.20
C LEU A 231 39.58 102.62 44.86
N THR A 232 39.76 103.52 43.89
CA THR A 232 39.16 103.37 42.56
C THR A 232 39.76 102.21 41.77
N ALA A 233 41.05 101.89 41.97
CA ALA A 233 41.67 100.69 41.42
C ALA A 233 41.10 99.39 42.01
N GLU A 234 40.80 99.35 43.31
CA GLU A 234 40.13 98.21 43.96
C GLU A 234 38.68 98.05 43.45
N ILE A 235 37.92 99.14 43.36
CA ILE A 235 36.56 99.11 42.79
C ILE A 235 36.59 98.61 41.33
N ARG A 236 37.58 99.04 40.54
CA ARG A 236 37.74 98.55 39.15
C ARG A 236 37.94 97.04 39.11
N ARG A 237 38.76 96.48 40.01
CA ARG A 237 38.95 95.02 40.11
C ARG A 237 37.64 94.32 40.47
N ALA A 238 36.93 94.80 41.49
CA ALA A 238 35.65 94.23 41.89
C ALA A 238 34.60 94.26 40.76
N ILE A 239 34.54 95.34 39.97
CA ILE A 239 33.67 95.42 38.79
C ILE A 239 34.09 94.42 37.70
N ASN A 240 35.39 94.27 37.45
CA ASN A 240 35.88 93.28 36.49
C ASN A 240 35.54 91.85 36.92
N ASP A 241 35.64 91.54 38.22
CA ASP A 241 35.27 90.24 38.77
C ASP A 241 33.75 90.00 38.61
N ILE A 242 32.91 91.01 38.90
CA ILE A 242 31.46 90.93 38.67
C ILE A 242 31.15 90.72 37.18
N ASN A 243 31.82 91.42 36.27
CA ASN A 243 31.64 91.23 34.82
C ASN A 243 32.00 89.80 34.38
N LEU A 244 33.02 89.20 34.98
CA LEU A 244 33.41 87.83 34.70
C LEU A 244 32.35 86.83 35.21
N GLU A 245 31.82 87.06 36.42
CA GLU A 245 30.72 86.27 36.98
C GLU A 245 29.41 86.40 36.19
N ILE A 246 29.09 87.57 35.63
CA ILE A 246 27.95 87.76 34.73
C ILE A 246 28.10 86.87 33.50
N LYS A 247 29.26 86.92 32.82
CA LYS A 247 29.52 86.07 31.65
C LYS A 247 29.43 84.58 31.95
N ASN A 248 29.96 84.16 33.10
CA ASN A 248 29.83 82.78 33.55
C ASN A 248 28.35 82.41 33.78
N THR A 249 27.57 83.30 34.36
CA THR A 249 26.14 83.08 34.63
C THR A 249 25.32 83.04 33.34
N ASP A 250 25.61 83.90 32.36
CA ASP A 250 24.98 83.86 31.03
C ASP A 250 25.21 82.50 30.34
N GLN A 251 26.46 82.01 30.37
CA GLN A 251 26.79 80.70 29.81
C GLN A 251 26.04 79.56 30.51
N ILE A 252 25.87 79.63 31.84
CA ILE A 252 25.07 78.64 32.60
C ILE A 252 23.60 78.70 32.17
N ILE A 253 23.05 79.88 31.91
CA ILE A 253 21.66 80.07 31.49
C ILE A 253 21.45 79.53 30.07
N GLU A 254 22.36 79.83 29.14
CA GLU A 254 22.32 79.29 27.77
C GLU A 254 22.36 77.76 27.80
N ASN A 255 23.33 77.16 28.50
CA ASN A 255 23.43 75.72 28.67
C ASN A 255 22.18 75.14 29.36
N GLY A 256 21.60 75.86 30.33
CA GLY A 256 20.39 75.45 31.03
C GLY A 256 19.18 75.38 30.09
N LEU A 257 19.02 76.36 29.20
CA LEU A 257 17.95 76.37 28.19
C LEU A 257 18.15 75.28 27.14
N GLU A 258 19.37 75.07 26.64
CA GLU A 258 19.70 74.00 25.69
C GLU A 258 19.39 72.61 26.30
N ASN A 259 19.76 72.39 27.56
CA ASN A 259 19.45 71.14 28.25
C ASN A 259 17.94 70.91 28.40
N ILE A 260 17.14 71.95 28.65
CA ILE A 260 15.68 71.82 28.74
C ILE A 260 15.07 71.47 27.38
N GLU A 261 15.54 72.09 26.29
CA GLU A 261 15.10 71.76 24.93
C GLU A 261 15.42 70.29 24.59
N GLY A 262 16.60 69.80 24.97
CA GLY A 262 16.95 68.39 24.81
C GLY A 262 16.04 67.43 25.59
N VAL A 263 15.60 67.80 26.80
CA VAL A 263 14.67 66.96 27.59
C VAL A 263 13.25 67.01 26.99
N GLU A 264 12.80 68.14 26.46
CA GLU A 264 11.52 68.26 25.76
C GLU A 264 11.47 67.33 24.54
N GLU A 265 12.55 67.28 23.75
CA GLU A 265 12.66 66.36 22.61
C GLU A 265 12.54 64.89 23.05
N LEU A 266 13.22 64.51 24.14
CA LEU A 266 13.17 63.15 24.70
C LEU A 266 11.78 62.81 25.25
N ALA A 267 11.09 63.77 25.86
CA ALA A 267 9.71 63.61 26.32
C ALA A 267 8.77 63.33 25.13
N GLY A 268 8.94 64.08 24.03
CA GLY A 268 8.21 63.86 22.78
C GLY A 268 8.41 62.45 22.22
N LYS A 269 9.67 62.00 22.09
CA LYS A 269 10.01 60.63 21.65
C LYS A 269 9.43 59.54 22.56
N SER A 270 9.37 59.81 23.87
CA SER A 270 8.79 58.87 24.84
C SER A 270 7.29 58.72 24.65
N ILE A 271 6.56 59.83 24.43
CA ILE A 271 5.12 59.80 24.14
C ILE A 271 4.82 59.03 22.84
N GLU A 272 5.61 59.25 21.79
CA GLU A 272 5.49 58.49 20.54
C GLU A 272 5.72 56.99 20.76
N SER A 273 6.74 56.64 21.54
CA SER A 273 7.06 55.25 21.88
C SER A 273 5.93 54.55 22.63
N PHE A 274 5.29 55.22 23.61
CA PHE A 274 4.11 54.69 24.30
C PHE A 274 2.90 54.54 23.37
N SER A 275 2.69 55.46 22.43
CA SER A 275 1.63 55.35 21.43
C SER A 275 1.82 54.12 20.53
N LEU A 276 3.06 53.87 20.07
CA LEU A 276 3.40 52.68 19.31
C LEU A 276 3.26 51.39 20.13
N MET A 277 3.57 51.44 21.43
CA MET A 277 3.38 50.31 22.34
C MET A 277 1.90 49.96 22.47
N ASN A 278 1.00 50.95 22.61
CA ASN A 278 -0.44 50.72 22.66
C ASN A 278 -0.96 50.10 21.36
N GLU A 279 -0.50 50.57 20.19
CA GLU A 279 -0.87 49.95 18.91
C GLU A 279 -0.44 48.48 18.85
N LYS A 280 0.76 48.15 19.31
CA LYS A 280 1.26 46.76 19.37
C LYS A 280 0.48 45.91 20.35
N LEU A 281 0.11 46.44 21.52
CA LEU A 281 -0.71 45.74 22.51
C LEU A 281 -2.11 45.44 21.98
N HIS A 282 -2.73 46.35 21.22
CA HIS A 282 -3.98 46.06 20.53
C HIS A 282 -3.85 44.88 19.55
N LYS A 283 -2.76 44.81 18.77
CA LYS A 283 -2.50 43.66 17.88
C LYS A 283 -2.31 42.36 18.65
N VAL A 284 -1.75 42.40 19.87
CA VAL A 284 -1.66 41.24 20.77
C VAL A 284 -3.06 40.80 21.19
N MET A 285 -3.93 41.72 21.62
CA MET A 285 -5.31 41.40 22.00
C MET A 285 -6.11 40.79 20.83
N ASP A 286 -5.98 41.34 19.62
CA ASP A 286 -6.60 40.77 18.42
C ASP A 286 -6.12 39.33 18.15
N SER A 287 -4.83 39.07 18.38
CA SER A 287 -4.24 37.75 18.20
C SER A 287 -4.75 36.76 19.25
N VAL A 288 -4.91 37.19 20.51
CA VAL A 288 -5.52 36.39 21.59
C VAL A 288 -6.95 36.01 21.23
N SER A 289 -7.76 36.97 20.75
CA SER A 289 -9.14 36.70 20.33
C SER A 289 -9.21 35.65 19.22
N LYS A 290 -8.37 35.77 18.18
CA LYS A 290 -8.32 34.79 17.07
C LYS A 290 -7.86 33.41 17.55
N LEU A 291 -6.91 33.37 18.46
CA LEU A 291 -6.40 32.11 19.00
C LEU A 291 -7.46 31.43 19.89
N SER A 292 -8.26 32.20 20.64
CA SER A 292 -9.41 31.68 21.39
C SER A 292 -10.45 31.05 20.47
N GLU A 293 -10.82 31.72 19.38
CA GLU A 293 -11.73 31.17 18.36
C GLU A 293 -11.17 29.87 17.76
N SER A 294 -9.87 29.84 17.44
CA SER A 294 -9.22 28.63 16.93
C SER A 294 -9.24 27.48 17.96
N THR A 295 -9.13 27.79 19.25
CA THR A 295 -9.16 26.79 20.33
C THR A 295 -10.56 26.22 20.52
N ASP A 296 -11.60 27.04 20.42
CA ASP A 296 -12.99 26.58 20.46
C ASP A 296 -13.33 25.70 19.23
N ASN A 297 -12.83 26.06 18.05
CA ASN A 297 -12.93 25.23 16.85
C ASN A 297 -12.20 23.88 17.02
N GLN A 298 -11.01 23.89 17.63
CA GLN A 298 -10.26 22.66 17.93
C GLN A 298 -10.98 21.77 18.94
N ALA A 299 -11.62 22.35 19.96
CA ALA A 299 -12.43 21.59 20.92
C ALA A 299 -13.62 20.90 20.22
N SER A 300 -14.32 21.62 19.35
CA SER A 300 -15.44 21.08 18.56
C SER A 300 -14.98 19.96 17.61
N ALA A 301 -13.84 20.13 16.95
CA ALA A 301 -13.26 19.09 16.09
C ALA A 301 -12.84 17.84 16.89
N THR A 302 -12.35 18.04 18.11
CA THR A 302 -11.99 16.94 19.02
C THR A 302 -13.24 16.13 19.39
N GLU A 303 -14.34 16.77 19.73
CA GLU A 303 -15.62 16.11 20.03
C GLU A 303 -16.15 15.30 18.83
N GLN A 304 -16.12 15.86 17.62
CA GLN A 304 -16.49 15.13 16.39
C GLN A 304 -15.58 13.93 16.13
N THR A 305 -14.29 14.05 16.45
CA THR A 305 -13.34 12.95 16.29
C THR A 305 -13.64 11.84 17.29
N THR A 306 -14.03 12.18 18.52
CA THR A 306 -14.50 11.19 19.52
C THR A 306 -15.69 10.39 19.00
N GLU A 307 -16.72 11.05 18.47
CA GLU A 307 -17.89 10.37 17.90
C GLU A 307 -17.51 9.44 16.73
N ALA A 308 -16.58 9.87 15.87
CA ALA A 308 -16.10 9.08 14.76
C ALA A 308 -15.35 7.82 15.22
N VAL A 309 -14.54 7.92 16.29
CA VAL A 309 -13.81 6.79 16.87
C VAL A 309 -14.76 5.80 17.55
N GLU A 310 -15.79 6.27 18.24
CA GLU A 310 -16.83 5.41 18.82
C GLU A 310 -17.58 4.63 17.72
N SER A 311 -17.97 5.31 16.64
CA SER A 311 -18.61 4.68 15.48
C SER A 311 -17.71 3.63 14.81
N MET A 312 -16.42 3.94 14.65
CA MET A 312 -15.40 3.04 14.11
C MET A 312 -15.25 1.78 14.98
N THR A 313 -15.28 1.94 16.30
CA THR A 313 -15.21 0.82 17.25
C THR A 313 -16.43 -0.09 17.13
N GLN A 314 -17.64 0.46 16.95
CA GLN A 314 -18.83 -0.34 16.69
C GLN A 314 -18.74 -1.12 15.37
N GLU A 315 -18.20 -0.49 14.33
CA GLU A 315 -18.02 -1.17 13.04
C GLU A 315 -17.02 -2.34 13.13
N PHE A 316 -15.98 -2.22 13.95
CA PHE A 316 -15.07 -3.35 14.21
C PHE A 316 -15.75 -4.54 14.89
N ILE A 317 -16.65 -4.28 15.83
CA ILE A 317 -17.47 -5.31 16.47
C ILE A 317 -18.33 -6.00 15.40
N ASN A 318 -19.06 -5.22 14.59
CA ASN A 318 -19.89 -5.75 13.51
C ASN A 318 -19.08 -6.60 12.51
N ILE A 319 -17.90 -6.14 12.11
CA ILE A 319 -17.04 -6.90 11.18
C ILE A 319 -16.59 -8.21 11.85
N SER A 320 -16.22 -8.18 13.13
CA SER A 320 -15.80 -9.38 13.86
C SER A 320 -16.92 -10.41 13.96
N GLU A 321 -18.16 -9.98 14.21
CA GLU A 321 -19.34 -10.84 14.20
C GLU A 321 -19.60 -11.45 12.81
N ASN A 322 -19.50 -10.64 11.76
CA ASN A 322 -19.65 -11.11 10.37
C ASN A 322 -18.57 -12.14 9.99
N ILE A 323 -17.32 -11.96 10.45
CA ILE A 323 -16.24 -12.95 10.23
C ILE A 323 -16.63 -14.29 10.88
N ALA A 324 -17.08 -14.27 12.14
CA ALA A 324 -17.49 -15.47 12.86
C ALA A 324 -18.67 -16.18 12.16
N GLU A 325 -19.64 -15.42 11.64
CA GLU A 325 -20.75 -15.98 10.87
C GLU A 325 -20.28 -16.63 9.57
N VAL A 326 -19.38 -15.97 8.83
CA VAL A 326 -18.85 -16.53 7.58
C VAL A 326 -18.03 -17.80 7.84
N ASP A 327 -17.22 -17.84 8.89
CA ASP A 327 -16.47 -19.05 9.28
C ASP A 327 -17.40 -20.23 9.55
N LYS A 328 -18.51 -19.99 10.26
CA LYS A 328 -19.55 -21.00 10.45
C LYS A 328 -20.15 -21.47 9.12
N ASN A 329 -20.51 -20.53 8.24
CA ASN A 329 -21.08 -20.85 6.92
C ASN A 329 -20.10 -21.66 6.05
N ILE A 330 -18.80 -21.37 6.10
CA ILE A 330 -17.76 -22.14 5.39
C ILE A 330 -17.66 -23.55 5.94
N LYS A 331 -17.74 -23.72 7.27
CA LYS A 331 -17.73 -25.04 7.91
C LYS A 331 -18.95 -25.88 7.48
N ASP A 332 -20.14 -25.29 7.52
CA ASP A 332 -21.37 -25.96 7.08
C ASP A 332 -21.32 -26.30 5.58
N GLN A 333 -20.74 -25.42 4.76
CA GLN A 333 -20.53 -25.66 3.33
C GLN A 333 -19.59 -26.84 3.06
N LYS A 334 -18.55 -27.02 3.89
CA LYS A 334 -17.61 -28.14 3.79
C LYS A 334 -18.30 -29.48 4.11
N ASP A 335 -19.14 -29.51 5.14
CA ASP A 335 -19.90 -30.70 5.52
C ASP A 335 -20.94 -31.07 4.44
N ASN A 336 -21.62 -30.07 3.87
CA ASN A 336 -22.48 -30.27 2.72
C ASN A 336 -21.71 -30.80 1.50
N SER A 337 -20.55 -30.23 1.21
CA SER A 337 -19.69 -30.66 0.10
C SER A 337 -19.24 -32.11 0.25
N LYS A 338 -18.92 -32.54 1.48
CA LYS A 338 -18.61 -33.95 1.78
C LYS A 338 -19.81 -34.87 1.51
N THR A 339 -21.00 -34.46 1.93
CA THR A 339 -22.22 -35.24 1.70
C THR A 339 -22.54 -35.40 0.21
N ILE A 340 -22.37 -34.34 -0.59
CA ILE A 340 -22.57 -34.41 -2.05
C ILE A 340 -21.49 -35.28 -2.71
N LEU A 341 -20.25 -35.24 -2.20
CA LEU A 341 -19.16 -36.10 -2.69
C LEU A 341 -19.53 -37.58 -2.47
N ASP A 342 -19.96 -37.95 -1.27
CA ASP A 342 -20.40 -39.32 -0.95
C ASP A 342 -21.56 -39.78 -1.86
N TYR A 343 -22.54 -38.91 -2.14
CA TYR A 343 -23.61 -39.23 -3.09
C TYR A 343 -23.08 -39.42 -4.51
N SER A 344 -22.12 -38.60 -4.93
CA SER A 344 -21.53 -38.68 -6.27
C SER A 344 -20.69 -39.95 -6.45
N GLU A 345 -19.95 -40.38 -5.42
CA GLU A 345 -19.23 -41.66 -5.39
C GLU A 345 -20.19 -42.86 -5.42
N ASN A 346 -21.31 -42.78 -4.70
CA ASN A 346 -22.35 -43.79 -4.76
C ASN A 346 -22.98 -43.89 -6.15
N LEU A 347 -23.26 -42.74 -6.80
CA LEU A 347 -23.74 -42.70 -8.19
C LEU A 347 -22.74 -43.33 -9.17
N ASN A 348 -21.45 -43.06 -9.00
CA ASN A 348 -20.38 -43.72 -9.77
C ASN A 348 -20.39 -45.24 -9.57
N THR A 349 -20.58 -45.71 -8.33
CA THR A 349 -20.68 -47.14 -8.03
C THR A 349 -21.91 -47.78 -8.68
N VAL A 350 -23.07 -47.10 -8.65
CA VAL A 350 -24.28 -47.55 -9.34
C VAL A 350 -24.06 -47.58 -10.85
N SER A 351 -23.46 -46.53 -11.40
CA SER A 351 -23.08 -46.46 -12.81
C SER A 351 -22.18 -47.63 -13.21
N TYR A 352 -21.15 -47.95 -12.42
CA TYR A 352 -20.29 -49.11 -12.66
C TYR A 352 -21.07 -50.43 -12.75
N LYS A 353 -22.01 -50.67 -11.81
CA LYS A 353 -22.84 -51.88 -11.79
C LYS A 353 -23.77 -51.95 -13.00
N LEU A 354 -24.43 -50.83 -13.34
CA LEU A 354 -25.28 -50.72 -14.53
C LEU A 354 -24.48 -50.96 -15.81
N HIS A 355 -23.29 -50.35 -15.89
CA HIS A 355 -22.36 -50.55 -16.99
C HIS A 355 -22.02 -52.03 -17.18
N LYS A 356 -21.62 -52.70 -16.10
CA LYS A 356 -21.29 -54.13 -16.10
C LYS A 356 -22.44 -55.00 -16.63
N ILE A 357 -23.67 -54.76 -16.19
CA ILE A 357 -24.87 -55.49 -16.66
C ILE A 357 -25.14 -55.21 -18.14
N SER A 358 -24.99 -53.96 -18.56
CA SER A 358 -25.23 -53.55 -19.95
C SER A 358 -24.21 -54.13 -20.93
N VAL A 359 -22.92 -54.16 -20.55
CA VAL A 359 -21.84 -54.72 -21.38
C VAL A 359 -22.00 -56.22 -21.57
N ALA A 360 -22.44 -56.95 -20.54
CA ALA A 360 -22.72 -58.39 -20.65
C ALA A 360 -23.79 -58.72 -21.71
N ASN A 361 -24.59 -57.74 -22.13
CA ASN A 361 -25.65 -57.87 -23.12
C ASN A 361 -25.42 -56.97 -24.36
N LYS A 362 -24.21 -56.41 -24.55
CA LYS A 362 -23.91 -55.51 -25.68
C LYS A 362 -23.98 -56.24 -27.02
N THR A 363 -24.36 -55.54 -28.08
CA THR A 363 -24.34 -56.10 -29.44
C THR A 363 -22.92 -56.12 -29.99
N SER A 364 -22.64 -57.02 -30.93
CA SER A 364 -21.35 -57.04 -31.66
C SER A 364 -21.10 -55.78 -32.49
N GLU A 365 -22.14 -54.97 -32.74
CA GLU A 365 -22.02 -53.66 -33.37
C GLU A 365 -21.45 -52.59 -32.43
N MET A 366 -21.42 -52.81 -31.11
CA MET A 366 -20.99 -51.80 -30.14
C MET A 366 -19.53 -51.92 -29.75
N LEU A 367 -18.89 -50.77 -29.62
CA LEU A 367 -17.54 -50.65 -29.11
C LEU A 367 -17.52 -49.64 -27.96
N ILE A 368 -17.05 -50.10 -26.80
CA ILE A 368 -17.05 -49.29 -25.57
C ILE A 368 -15.70 -48.61 -25.43
N PHE A 369 -15.73 -47.28 -25.38
CA PHE A 369 -14.58 -46.44 -25.15
C PHE A 369 -14.57 -45.92 -23.70
N GLY A 370 -13.38 -45.87 -23.12
CA GLY A 370 -13.14 -45.27 -21.82
C GLY A 370 -12.22 -44.08 -21.93
N VAL A 371 -12.44 -43.04 -21.14
CA VAL A 371 -11.60 -41.84 -21.14
C VAL A 371 -11.27 -41.46 -19.71
N ASN A 372 -10.01 -41.14 -19.42
CA ASN A 372 -9.63 -40.56 -18.13
C ASN A 372 -10.11 -39.10 -18.02
N PRO A 373 -10.46 -38.61 -16.81
CA PRO A 373 -10.96 -37.25 -16.62
C PRO A 373 -9.81 -36.21 -16.59
N PHE A 374 -9.19 -35.93 -17.74
CA PHE A 374 -8.07 -34.97 -17.87
C PHE A 374 -8.50 -33.50 -17.96
N THR A 375 -9.80 -33.24 -18.11
CA THR A 375 -10.41 -31.91 -18.07
C THR A 375 -11.85 -32.06 -17.57
N LYS A 376 -12.62 -30.97 -17.52
CA LYS A 376 -14.02 -31.02 -17.10
C LYS A 376 -14.78 -32.07 -17.92
N PRO A 377 -15.57 -32.97 -17.31
CA PRO A 377 -16.21 -34.04 -18.06
C PRO A 377 -17.18 -33.52 -19.13
N GLU A 378 -17.84 -32.36 -18.93
CA GLU A 378 -18.62 -31.71 -20.00
C GLU A 378 -17.75 -31.36 -21.22
N ARG A 379 -16.52 -30.89 -21.01
CA ARG A 379 -15.59 -30.57 -22.11
C ARG A 379 -15.10 -31.84 -22.81
N ILE A 380 -14.95 -32.95 -22.08
CA ILE A 380 -14.66 -34.26 -22.67
C ILE A 380 -15.83 -34.71 -23.55
N GLU A 381 -17.06 -34.55 -23.05
CA GLU A 381 -18.30 -34.86 -23.77
C GLU A 381 -18.43 -34.07 -25.07
N GLU A 382 -18.24 -32.75 -25.01
CA GLU A 382 -18.43 -31.85 -26.16
C GLU A 382 -17.36 -32.01 -27.25
N LEU A 383 -16.10 -32.22 -26.85
CA LEU A 383 -14.96 -32.12 -27.77
C LEU A 383 -14.38 -33.47 -28.19
N TYR A 384 -14.36 -34.46 -27.29
CA TYR A 384 -13.61 -35.71 -27.51
C TYR A 384 -14.52 -36.89 -27.84
N VAL A 385 -15.71 -36.97 -27.25
CA VAL A 385 -16.71 -38.00 -27.61
C VAL A 385 -17.09 -37.97 -29.10
N PRO A 386 -17.21 -36.80 -29.78
CA PRO A 386 -17.47 -36.78 -31.22
C PRO A 386 -16.36 -37.39 -32.06
N ILE A 387 -15.10 -37.27 -31.64
CA ILE A 387 -13.94 -37.89 -32.31
C ILE A 387 -14.09 -39.41 -32.24
N ILE A 388 -14.28 -39.93 -31.02
CA ILE A 388 -14.50 -41.36 -30.75
C ILE A 388 -15.68 -41.90 -31.57
N THR A 389 -16.81 -41.19 -31.53
CA THR A 389 -18.06 -41.61 -32.18
C THR A 389 -17.92 -41.70 -33.70
N LYS A 390 -17.27 -40.71 -34.33
CA LYS A 390 -17.07 -40.70 -35.79
C LYS A 390 -16.07 -41.76 -36.24
N LEU A 391 -14.97 -41.96 -35.50
CA LEU A 391 -13.98 -42.99 -35.82
C LEU A 391 -14.57 -44.40 -35.65
N ALA A 392 -15.33 -44.65 -34.59
CA ALA A 392 -16.04 -45.91 -34.41
C ALA A 392 -16.99 -46.21 -35.58
N LYS A 393 -17.74 -45.20 -36.06
CA LYS A 393 -18.64 -45.35 -37.22
C LYS A 393 -17.89 -45.77 -38.48
N LYS A 394 -16.67 -45.25 -38.69
CA LYS A 394 -15.79 -45.64 -39.81
C LYS A 394 -15.28 -47.08 -39.67
N ILE A 395 -15.11 -47.57 -38.44
CA ILE A 395 -14.78 -48.98 -38.14
C ILE A 395 -15.99 -49.91 -38.36
N GLY A 396 -17.17 -49.37 -38.68
CA GLY A 396 -18.41 -50.14 -38.81
C GLY A 396 -19.04 -50.49 -37.45
N LYS A 397 -18.69 -49.75 -36.39
CA LYS A 397 -19.20 -49.95 -35.03
C LYS A 397 -19.88 -48.69 -34.50
N LYS A 398 -20.69 -48.83 -33.45
CA LYS A 398 -21.29 -47.73 -32.69
C LYS A 398 -20.50 -47.53 -31.40
N ALA A 399 -20.02 -46.31 -31.16
CA ALA A 399 -19.28 -46.00 -29.95
C ALA A 399 -20.21 -45.71 -28.76
N LYS A 400 -19.83 -46.19 -27.59
CA LYS A 400 -20.33 -45.68 -26.30
C LYS A 400 -19.13 -45.28 -25.47
N THR A 401 -19.16 -44.07 -24.90
CA THR A 401 -18.01 -43.51 -24.20
C THR A 401 -18.34 -43.38 -22.74
N ILE A 402 -17.40 -43.74 -21.87
CA ILE A 402 -17.53 -43.58 -20.43
C ILE A 402 -16.32 -42.81 -19.93
N ILE A 403 -16.61 -41.78 -19.15
CA ILE A 403 -15.58 -41.12 -18.36
C ILE A 403 -15.52 -41.86 -17.04
N VAL A 404 -14.37 -42.47 -16.79
CA VAL A 404 -14.15 -43.18 -15.53
C VAL A 404 -13.94 -42.19 -14.39
N ALA A 405 -14.23 -42.64 -13.16
CA ALA A 405 -14.18 -41.79 -11.98
C ALA A 405 -12.78 -41.21 -11.73
N ASP A 406 -11.74 -41.99 -12.02
CA ASP A 406 -10.36 -41.58 -11.82
C ASP A 406 -9.39 -42.24 -12.81
N TYR A 407 -8.11 -41.92 -12.67
CA TYR A 407 -7.05 -42.40 -13.55
C TYR A 407 -6.77 -43.91 -13.43
N GLU A 408 -7.10 -44.55 -12.31
CA GLU A 408 -6.90 -45.99 -12.08
C GLU A 408 -8.08 -46.84 -12.55
N GLU A 409 -9.30 -46.32 -12.48
CA GLU A 409 -10.52 -47.04 -12.83
C GLU A 409 -10.53 -47.45 -14.31
N LEU A 410 -9.97 -46.66 -15.24
CA LEU A 410 -9.93 -47.05 -16.66
C LEU A 410 -9.24 -48.40 -16.88
N GLY A 411 -8.10 -48.63 -16.21
CA GLY A 411 -7.39 -49.90 -16.27
C GLY A 411 -8.20 -51.06 -15.68
N LYS A 412 -8.95 -50.81 -14.60
CA LYS A 412 -9.82 -51.80 -13.95
C LYS A 412 -11.02 -52.18 -14.83
N TYR A 413 -11.64 -51.20 -15.49
CA TYR A 413 -12.73 -51.46 -16.44
C TYR A 413 -12.24 -52.31 -17.61
N ILE A 414 -11.06 -52.00 -18.16
CA ILE A 414 -10.45 -52.82 -19.22
C ILE A 414 -10.12 -54.23 -18.73
N LYS A 415 -9.53 -54.38 -17.54
CA LYS A 415 -9.23 -55.69 -16.93
C LYS A 415 -10.47 -56.58 -16.80
N ASN A 416 -11.64 -55.99 -16.58
CA ASN A 416 -12.91 -56.68 -16.41
C ASN A 416 -13.73 -56.78 -17.72
N ASP A 417 -13.10 -56.54 -18.89
CA ASP A 417 -13.73 -56.53 -20.22
C ASP A 417 -14.93 -55.56 -20.35
N LEU A 418 -14.98 -54.52 -19.50
CA LEU A 418 -16.06 -53.53 -19.50
C LEU A 418 -15.81 -52.40 -20.51
N ILE A 419 -14.57 -52.20 -20.93
CA ILE A 419 -14.16 -51.20 -21.92
C ILE A 419 -13.28 -51.89 -22.95
N ASP A 420 -13.56 -51.67 -24.23
CA ASP A 420 -12.82 -52.27 -25.34
C ASP A 420 -11.57 -51.46 -25.67
N ILE A 421 -11.70 -50.13 -25.72
CA ILE A 421 -10.61 -49.21 -26.06
C ILE A 421 -10.59 -48.05 -25.05
N GLY A 422 -9.46 -47.83 -24.38
CA GLY A 422 -9.25 -46.72 -23.47
C GLY A 422 -8.39 -45.61 -24.07
N TRP A 423 -8.76 -44.37 -23.80
CA TRP A 423 -7.93 -43.18 -23.97
C TRP A 423 -7.25 -42.87 -22.64
N PHE A 424 -5.98 -43.23 -22.57
CA PHE A 424 -5.19 -43.15 -21.36
C PHE A 424 -4.28 -41.92 -21.38
N SER A 425 -4.18 -41.27 -20.22
CA SER A 425 -2.97 -40.48 -19.94
C SER A 425 -1.74 -41.41 -19.85
N PRO A 426 -0.52 -40.92 -20.11
CA PRO A 426 0.68 -41.75 -20.10
C PRO A 426 0.89 -42.54 -18.80
N MET A 427 0.63 -41.91 -17.64
CA MET A 427 0.75 -42.58 -16.35
C MET A 427 -0.34 -43.64 -16.14
N ALA A 428 -1.60 -43.30 -16.45
CA ALA A 428 -2.70 -44.25 -16.34
C ALA A 428 -2.49 -45.48 -17.24
N TYR A 429 -1.93 -45.30 -18.44
CA TYR A 429 -1.55 -46.39 -19.33
C TYR A 429 -0.51 -47.32 -18.66
N VAL A 430 0.58 -46.76 -18.15
CA VAL A 430 1.62 -47.57 -17.49
C VAL A 430 1.08 -48.33 -16.29
N THR A 431 0.29 -47.66 -15.45
CA THR A 431 -0.37 -48.28 -14.29
C THR A 431 -1.31 -49.41 -14.72
N ALA A 432 -2.12 -49.19 -15.76
CA ALA A 432 -3.02 -50.21 -16.30
C ALA A 432 -2.25 -51.39 -16.93
N LYS A 433 -1.20 -51.13 -17.71
CA LYS A 433 -0.33 -52.12 -18.35
C LYS A 433 0.39 -53.03 -17.33
N ARG A 434 0.71 -52.51 -16.14
CA ARG A 434 1.24 -53.32 -15.02
C ARG A 434 0.19 -54.29 -14.44
N LYS A 435 -1.10 -53.94 -14.50
CA LYS A 435 -2.21 -54.69 -13.87
C LYS A 435 -2.99 -55.60 -14.83
N THR A 436 -2.94 -55.33 -16.15
CA THR A 436 -3.68 -56.07 -17.19
C THR A 436 -3.00 -55.94 -18.56
N ASN A 437 -3.27 -56.88 -19.47
CA ASN A 437 -2.71 -56.84 -20.82
C ASN A 437 -3.51 -55.89 -21.73
N ILE A 438 -2.92 -54.74 -22.05
CA ILE A 438 -3.48 -53.75 -22.97
C ILE A 438 -2.53 -53.50 -24.15
N ILE A 439 -3.10 -53.30 -25.33
CA ILE A 439 -2.38 -53.15 -26.60
C ILE A 439 -2.44 -51.67 -27.00
N PRO A 440 -1.33 -50.92 -26.99
CA PRO A 440 -1.30 -49.55 -27.49
C PRO A 440 -1.56 -49.55 -29.00
N LEU A 441 -2.46 -48.70 -29.47
CA LEU A 441 -2.81 -48.59 -30.89
C LEU A 441 -2.16 -47.35 -31.50
N VAL A 442 -2.52 -46.18 -30.96
CA VAL A 442 -2.12 -44.88 -31.50
C VAL A 442 -1.96 -43.84 -30.39
N THR A 443 -1.21 -42.79 -30.69
CA THR A 443 -1.03 -41.60 -29.86
C THR A 443 -1.58 -40.39 -30.61
N PRO A 444 -2.42 -39.54 -29.99
CA PRO A 444 -2.89 -38.32 -30.63
C PRO A 444 -1.73 -37.34 -30.83
N LEU A 445 -1.69 -36.73 -32.00
CA LEU A 445 -0.82 -35.62 -32.33
C LEU A 445 -1.47 -34.34 -31.83
N ILE A 446 -0.95 -33.76 -30.76
CA ILE A 446 -1.38 -32.43 -30.32
C ILE A 446 -0.49 -31.41 -31.01
N GLU A 447 -1.09 -30.56 -31.83
CA GLU A 447 -0.38 -29.58 -32.68
C GLU A 447 0.74 -30.23 -33.51
N GLY A 448 0.45 -31.42 -34.09
CA GLY A 448 1.39 -32.18 -34.92
C GLY A 448 2.42 -33.02 -34.17
N LYS A 449 2.53 -32.92 -32.84
CA LYS A 449 3.55 -33.62 -32.05
C LYS A 449 2.95 -34.75 -31.20
N ALA A 450 3.59 -35.93 -31.21
CA ALA A 450 3.20 -37.13 -30.44
C ALA A 450 3.81 -37.19 -29.03
N SER A 451 4.83 -36.37 -28.78
CA SER A 451 5.57 -36.29 -27.52
C SER A 451 6.03 -34.86 -27.31
N TYR A 452 6.48 -34.58 -26.10
CA TYR A 452 7.13 -33.33 -25.73
C TYR A 452 8.35 -33.65 -24.85
N GLN A 453 9.22 -32.68 -24.60
CA GLN A 453 10.42 -32.84 -23.78
C GLN A 453 10.46 -31.79 -22.68
N GLY A 454 10.71 -32.22 -21.46
CA GLY A 454 11.05 -31.32 -20.35
C GLY A 454 12.46 -30.78 -20.52
N TYR A 455 12.66 -29.50 -20.23
CA TYR A 455 13.94 -28.80 -20.30
C TYR A 455 14.35 -28.32 -18.90
N ILE A 456 15.59 -28.58 -18.52
CA ILE A 456 16.26 -27.88 -17.42
C ILE A 456 17.22 -26.89 -18.05
N PHE A 457 17.20 -25.64 -17.59
CA PHE A 457 17.96 -24.57 -18.19
C PHE A 457 18.43 -23.55 -17.16
N SER A 458 19.48 -22.81 -17.52
CA SER A 458 20.06 -21.69 -16.78
C SER A 458 20.37 -20.56 -17.74
N ARG A 459 20.96 -19.47 -17.24
CA ARG A 459 21.54 -18.43 -18.11
C ARG A 459 22.94 -18.84 -18.58
N ARG A 460 23.28 -18.47 -19.81
CA ARG A 460 24.61 -18.71 -20.42
C ARG A 460 25.75 -17.97 -19.72
N ASP A 461 25.45 -16.85 -19.07
CA ASP A 461 26.42 -16.07 -18.28
C ASP A 461 26.55 -16.56 -16.84
N SER A 462 25.84 -17.63 -16.47
CA SER A 462 25.88 -18.21 -15.12
C SER A 462 27.02 -19.23 -14.97
N LYS A 463 27.35 -19.55 -13.72
CA LYS A 463 28.29 -20.63 -13.38
C LYS A 463 27.72 -22.04 -13.62
N TYR A 464 26.43 -22.16 -13.95
CA TYR A 464 25.71 -23.43 -14.05
C TYR A 464 25.64 -23.92 -15.50
N ASN A 465 26.57 -24.78 -15.90
CA ASN A 465 26.73 -25.24 -17.30
C ASN A 465 26.32 -26.71 -17.49
N SER A 466 26.01 -27.41 -16.40
CA SER A 466 25.54 -28.79 -16.40
C SER A 466 24.60 -29.05 -15.22
N LEU A 467 23.87 -30.18 -15.23
CA LEU A 467 22.99 -30.53 -14.11
C LEU A 467 23.74 -30.69 -12.79
N LYS A 468 25.00 -31.14 -12.80
CA LYS A 468 25.82 -31.33 -11.59
C LYS A 468 26.14 -30.00 -10.91
N ASP A 469 26.17 -28.92 -11.68
CA ASP A 469 26.52 -27.59 -11.16
C ASP A 469 25.38 -26.98 -10.37
N LEU A 470 24.13 -27.44 -10.55
CA LEU A 470 22.91 -26.89 -9.94
C LEU A 470 22.80 -27.13 -8.43
N LYS A 471 23.80 -27.77 -7.81
CA LYS A 471 23.86 -27.88 -6.36
C LYS A 471 23.99 -26.48 -5.74
N ASN A 472 23.16 -26.20 -4.74
CA ASN A 472 23.02 -24.88 -4.10
C ASN A 472 22.53 -23.77 -5.05
N SER A 473 21.85 -24.08 -6.16
CA SER A 473 21.21 -23.06 -6.98
C SER A 473 19.86 -22.61 -6.39
N ASN A 474 19.43 -21.39 -6.70
CA ASN A 474 18.02 -20.98 -6.62
C ASN A 474 17.27 -21.54 -7.83
N PHE A 475 16.48 -22.59 -7.64
CA PHE A 475 15.84 -23.32 -8.73
C PHE A 475 14.32 -23.09 -8.76
N ALA A 476 13.81 -22.66 -9.90
CA ALA A 476 12.38 -22.49 -10.14
C ALA A 476 11.75 -23.71 -10.81
N PHE A 477 10.74 -24.27 -10.17
CA PHE A 477 9.83 -25.26 -10.75
C PHE A 477 8.50 -24.61 -11.08
N VAL A 478 7.68 -25.34 -11.83
CA VAL A 478 6.36 -24.86 -12.25
C VAL A 478 5.35 -25.08 -11.14
N ASP A 479 5.06 -26.34 -10.85
CA ASP A 479 4.06 -26.78 -9.88
C ASP A 479 4.45 -28.18 -9.38
N PRO A 480 4.19 -28.54 -8.11
CA PRO A 480 4.50 -29.87 -7.57
C PRO A 480 3.91 -31.05 -8.34
N LEU A 481 2.83 -30.84 -9.12
CA LEU A 481 2.18 -31.85 -9.94
C LEU A 481 2.65 -31.84 -11.41
N SER A 482 3.46 -30.86 -11.81
CA SER A 482 3.93 -30.74 -13.20
C SER A 482 4.94 -31.84 -13.54
N THR A 483 4.62 -32.65 -14.56
CA THR A 483 5.51 -33.76 -14.99
C THR A 483 6.84 -33.25 -15.54
N SER A 484 6.80 -32.34 -16.52
CA SER A 484 8.00 -31.72 -17.11
C SER A 484 8.56 -30.55 -16.30
N GLY A 485 7.74 -29.90 -15.48
CA GLY A 485 8.13 -28.73 -14.70
C GLY A 485 8.56 -29.04 -13.26
N TYR A 486 8.44 -30.29 -12.79
CA TYR A 486 8.91 -30.71 -11.47
C TYR A 486 9.30 -32.19 -11.40
N VAL A 487 8.40 -33.13 -11.70
CA VAL A 487 8.60 -34.57 -11.41
C VAL A 487 9.85 -35.14 -12.10
N TYR A 488 9.97 -34.95 -13.42
CA TYR A 488 11.14 -35.46 -14.15
C TYR A 488 12.40 -34.64 -13.90
N PRO A 489 12.35 -33.29 -13.88
CA PRO A 489 13.49 -32.50 -13.48
C PRO A 489 14.07 -32.90 -12.12
N LYS A 490 13.21 -33.13 -11.12
CA LYS A 490 13.59 -33.59 -9.79
C LYS A 490 14.32 -34.93 -9.84
N GLN A 491 13.83 -35.89 -10.63
CA GLN A 491 14.53 -37.16 -10.76
C GLN A 491 15.85 -37.01 -11.53
N MET A 492 15.90 -36.23 -12.61
CA MET A 492 17.15 -35.98 -13.35
C MET A 492 18.23 -35.36 -12.46
N LEU A 493 17.84 -34.43 -11.57
CA LEU A 493 18.72 -33.88 -10.55
C LEU A 493 19.18 -34.96 -9.55
N LYS A 494 18.27 -35.84 -9.13
CA LYS A 494 18.60 -36.97 -8.25
C LYS A 494 19.59 -37.95 -8.91
N GLU A 495 19.46 -38.22 -10.20
CA GLU A 495 20.35 -39.10 -10.97
C GLU A 495 21.79 -38.58 -11.04
N VAL A 496 21.98 -37.26 -10.96
CA VAL A 496 23.31 -36.63 -10.86
C VAL A 496 23.74 -36.33 -9.41
N GLY A 497 22.98 -36.81 -8.42
CA GLY A 497 23.33 -36.71 -7.00
C GLY A 497 22.81 -35.47 -6.25
N ILE A 498 21.85 -34.73 -6.81
CA ILE A 498 21.24 -33.54 -6.18
C ILE A 498 19.84 -33.89 -5.66
N ARG A 499 19.62 -33.80 -4.34
CA ARG A 499 18.32 -34.08 -3.71
C ARG A 499 17.49 -32.80 -3.62
N VAL A 500 16.31 -32.80 -4.22
CA VAL A 500 15.35 -31.69 -4.14
C VAL A 500 14.36 -31.92 -2.98
N PRO A 501 14.17 -30.97 -2.04
CA PRO A 501 14.74 -29.61 -2.03
C PRO A 501 16.15 -29.48 -1.42
N ASN A 502 16.60 -30.46 -0.62
CA ASN A 502 17.68 -30.30 0.37
C ASN A 502 19.05 -29.82 -0.15
N ASP A 503 19.40 -30.12 -1.39
CA ASP A 503 20.70 -29.77 -1.98
C ASP A 503 20.60 -28.53 -2.91
N LEU A 504 19.45 -27.83 -2.91
CA LEU A 504 19.24 -26.52 -3.54
C LEU A 504 19.32 -25.41 -2.49
N GLN A 505 19.74 -24.20 -2.89
CA GLN A 505 19.74 -23.06 -1.96
C GLN A 505 18.31 -22.57 -1.71
N LYS A 506 17.50 -22.54 -2.77
CA LYS A 506 16.10 -22.19 -2.70
C LYS A 506 15.34 -22.95 -3.77
N GLN A 507 14.18 -23.48 -3.40
CA GLN A 507 13.20 -24.03 -4.32
C GLN A 507 12.00 -23.07 -4.40
N GLU A 508 11.61 -22.70 -5.61
CA GLU A 508 10.42 -21.86 -5.84
C GLU A 508 9.46 -22.52 -6.82
N PHE A 509 8.16 -22.33 -6.61
CA PHE A 509 7.12 -22.76 -7.53
C PHE A 509 6.47 -21.53 -8.16
N MET A 510 6.61 -21.38 -9.48
CA MET A 510 6.21 -20.19 -10.23
C MET A 510 4.77 -20.27 -10.79
N GLY A 511 4.10 -21.40 -10.56
CA GLY A 511 2.71 -21.69 -10.96
C GLY A 511 2.54 -22.02 -12.44
N ASN A 512 3.31 -21.38 -13.34
CA ASN A 512 3.25 -21.65 -14.78
C ASN A 512 4.64 -21.65 -15.43
N HIS A 513 4.73 -22.28 -16.60
CA HIS A 513 5.96 -22.47 -17.36
C HIS A 513 6.59 -21.15 -17.83
N ASP A 514 5.79 -20.15 -18.16
CA ASP A 514 6.26 -18.87 -18.69
C ASP A 514 6.93 -18.04 -17.59
N ASN A 515 6.40 -18.09 -16.37
CA ASN A 515 6.99 -17.44 -15.20
C ASN A 515 8.35 -18.03 -14.85
N VAL A 516 8.52 -19.36 -14.94
CA VAL A 516 9.84 -19.99 -14.75
C VAL A 516 10.84 -19.45 -15.76
N ILE A 517 10.47 -19.38 -17.05
CA ILE A 517 11.36 -18.87 -18.11
C ILE A 517 11.72 -17.41 -17.85
N LYS A 518 10.74 -16.58 -17.49
CA LYS A 518 10.96 -15.15 -17.18
C LYS A 518 11.87 -14.95 -15.97
N ALA A 519 11.63 -15.68 -14.88
CA ALA A 519 12.40 -15.54 -13.65
C ALA A 519 13.89 -15.88 -13.88
N VAL A 520 14.18 -16.95 -14.62
CA VAL A 520 15.57 -17.30 -14.99
C VAL A 520 16.16 -16.25 -15.94
N LEU A 521 15.40 -15.80 -16.95
CA LEU A 521 15.86 -14.78 -17.90
C LEU A 521 16.16 -13.43 -17.23
N ASN A 522 15.39 -13.06 -16.22
CA ASN A 522 15.53 -11.82 -15.44
C ASN A 522 16.56 -11.91 -14.31
N SER A 523 17.23 -13.05 -14.14
CA SER A 523 18.18 -13.28 -13.04
C SER A 523 17.54 -13.30 -11.64
N GLU A 524 16.22 -13.49 -11.55
CA GLU A 524 15.51 -13.64 -10.28
C GLU A 524 15.83 -15.00 -9.63
N VAL A 525 16.06 -16.01 -10.48
CA VAL A 525 16.51 -17.36 -10.09
C VAL A 525 17.66 -17.82 -10.99
N ASP A 526 18.41 -18.82 -10.54
CA ASP A 526 19.61 -19.31 -11.22
C ASP A 526 19.30 -20.24 -12.39
N ALA A 527 18.32 -21.12 -12.19
CA ALA A 527 17.94 -22.16 -13.13
C ALA A 527 16.46 -22.51 -12.96
N GLY A 528 15.89 -23.19 -13.96
CA GLY A 528 14.51 -23.62 -13.88
C GLY A 528 14.19 -24.80 -14.76
N ALA A 529 12.99 -25.34 -14.57
CA ALA A 529 12.46 -26.44 -15.37
C ALA A 529 11.19 -26.05 -16.13
N THR A 530 11.15 -26.38 -17.42
CA THR A 530 10.01 -26.14 -18.30
C THR A 530 9.89 -27.26 -19.35
N TYR A 531 9.22 -27.01 -20.46
CA TYR A 531 9.13 -27.95 -21.58
C TYR A 531 9.22 -27.23 -22.93
N ASN A 532 9.47 -27.99 -23.99
CA ASN A 532 9.81 -27.44 -25.30
C ASN A 532 8.73 -26.55 -25.90
N GLU A 533 7.43 -26.84 -25.79
CA GLU A 533 6.42 -25.93 -26.38
C GLU A 533 6.28 -24.62 -25.59
N ALA A 534 6.46 -24.61 -24.27
CA ALA A 534 6.56 -23.34 -23.52
C ALA A 534 7.82 -22.56 -23.91
N TRP A 535 8.93 -23.26 -24.12
CA TRP A 535 10.16 -22.65 -24.62
C TRP A 535 9.96 -22.02 -26.00
N GLU A 536 9.36 -22.75 -26.94
CA GLU A 536 9.05 -22.29 -28.29
C GLU A 536 8.10 -21.08 -28.27
N ARG A 537 7.06 -21.10 -27.43
CA ARG A 537 6.17 -19.95 -27.24
C ARG A 537 6.91 -18.74 -26.65
N ALA A 538 7.69 -18.94 -25.59
CA ALA A 538 8.46 -17.86 -24.98
C ALA A 538 9.48 -17.27 -25.97
N ALA A 539 10.05 -18.06 -26.86
CA ALA A 539 10.96 -17.59 -27.91
C ALA A 539 10.31 -16.66 -28.94
N GLN A 540 8.97 -16.67 -29.06
CA GLN A 540 8.25 -15.71 -29.92
C GLN A 540 8.19 -14.31 -29.31
N THR A 541 8.33 -14.19 -27.99
CA THR A 541 8.21 -12.91 -27.26
C THR A 541 9.54 -12.45 -26.67
N PHE A 542 10.41 -13.37 -26.27
CA PHE A 542 11.64 -13.09 -25.54
C PHE A 542 12.86 -13.61 -26.29
N ASN A 543 13.98 -12.88 -26.18
CA ASN A 543 15.26 -13.34 -26.70
C ASN A 543 15.88 -14.39 -25.77
N LEU A 544 15.59 -15.66 -26.04
CA LEU A 544 16.10 -16.79 -25.25
C LEU A 544 17.56 -17.14 -25.54
N ASN A 545 18.28 -16.40 -26.41
CA ASN A 545 19.70 -16.64 -26.67
C ASN A 545 20.59 -16.38 -25.45
N LYS A 546 20.05 -15.76 -24.40
CA LYS A 546 20.73 -15.60 -23.10
C LYS A 546 20.65 -16.85 -22.23
N LEU A 547 19.81 -17.83 -22.59
CA LEU A 547 19.59 -19.05 -21.83
C LEU A 547 20.28 -20.26 -22.49
N GLU A 548 20.59 -21.24 -21.67
CA GLU A 548 21.16 -22.52 -22.09
C GLU A 548 20.35 -23.68 -21.51
N ILE A 549 19.98 -24.62 -22.38
CA ILE A 549 19.32 -25.86 -21.96
C ILE A 549 20.41 -26.83 -21.49
N LEU A 550 20.47 -27.06 -20.18
CA LEU A 550 21.43 -27.92 -19.51
C LEU A 550 21.10 -29.40 -19.70
N ALA A 551 19.82 -29.74 -19.74
CA ALA A 551 19.37 -31.09 -20.02
C ALA A 551 17.97 -31.11 -20.61
N LYS A 552 17.69 -32.19 -21.34
CA LYS A 552 16.37 -32.52 -21.88
C LYS A 552 15.97 -33.88 -21.37
N THR A 553 14.70 -34.07 -21.04
CA THR A 553 14.16 -35.41 -20.81
C THR A 553 14.20 -36.20 -22.12
N ASP A 554 14.15 -37.54 -22.05
CA ASP A 554 13.70 -38.33 -23.20
C ASP A 554 12.29 -37.85 -23.63
N PRO A 555 11.86 -38.11 -24.87
CA PRO A 555 10.53 -37.73 -25.32
C PRO A 555 9.44 -38.30 -24.41
N ILE A 556 8.73 -37.40 -23.73
CA ILE A 556 7.58 -37.72 -22.87
C ILE A 556 6.39 -37.96 -23.80
N PRO A 557 5.85 -39.19 -23.86
CA PRO A 557 4.72 -39.47 -24.74
C PRO A 557 3.50 -38.67 -24.31
N LYS A 558 2.70 -38.23 -25.28
CA LYS A 558 1.33 -37.77 -25.03
C LYS A 558 0.42 -38.98 -24.78
N ASP A 559 -0.87 -38.74 -24.62
CA ASP A 559 -1.87 -39.78 -24.37
C ASP A 559 -1.78 -40.97 -25.33
N VAL A 560 -2.39 -42.09 -24.95
CA VAL A 560 -2.44 -43.28 -25.78
C VAL A 560 -3.82 -43.88 -25.82
N ILE A 561 -4.24 -44.24 -27.03
CA ILE A 561 -5.43 -45.04 -27.26
C ILE A 561 -4.96 -46.48 -27.27
N ALA A 562 -5.40 -47.25 -26.28
CA ALA A 562 -5.00 -48.64 -26.07
C ALA A 562 -6.24 -49.53 -25.94
N ALA A 563 -6.19 -50.73 -26.53
CA ALA A 563 -7.28 -51.69 -26.50
C ALA A 563 -7.02 -52.83 -25.52
N ARG A 564 -8.09 -53.47 -25.03
CA ARG A 564 -7.97 -54.73 -24.28
C ARG A 564 -7.42 -55.83 -25.19
N SER A 565 -6.57 -56.71 -24.67
CA SER A 565 -5.93 -57.75 -25.50
C SER A 565 -6.90 -58.79 -26.07
N GLY A 566 -8.08 -58.96 -25.48
CA GLY A 566 -9.12 -59.89 -25.94
C GLY A 566 -10.08 -59.33 -27.00
N LEU A 567 -9.79 -58.16 -27.58
CA LEU A 567 -10.58 -57.58 -28.67
C LEU A 567 -10.24 -58.27 -29.99
N GLU A 568 -11.24 -58.50 -30.85
CA GLU A 568 -11.07 -59.19 -32.14
C GLU A 568 -9.97 -58.52 -32.98
N GLN A 569 -9.08 -59.35 -33.57
CA GLN A 569 -7.92 -58.85 -34.30
C GLN A 569 -8.29 -57.97 -35.51
N GLU A 570 -9.42 -58.27 -36.16
CA GLU A 570 -9.98 -57.45 -37.24
C GLU A 570 -10.34 -56.04 -36.75
N ILE A 571 -10.99 -55.95 -35.59
CA ILE A 571 -11.36 -54.68 -34.96
C ILE A 571 -10.11 -53.90 -34.53
N LEU A 572 -9.11 -54.57 -33.94
CA LEU A 572 -7.84 -53.93 -33.55
C LEU A 572 -7.13 -53.31 -34.75
N THR A 573 -7.06 -54.06 -35.86
CA THR A 573 -6.41 -53.61 -37.10
C THR A 573 -7.17 -52.47 -37.76
N ALA A 574 -8.51 -52.57 -37.82
CA ALA A 574 -9.37 -51.53 -38.34
C ALA A 574 -9.29 -50.25 -37.49
N ALA A 575 -9.35 -50.37 -36.16
CA ALA A 575 -9.21 -49.24 -35.24
C ALA A 575 -7.87 -48.55 -35.41
N LYS A 576 -6.75 -49.29 -35.45
CA LYS A 576 -5.43 -48.70 -35.67
C LYS A 576 -5.36 -47.94 -37.00
N THR A 577 -5.84 -48.54 -38.09
CA THR A 577 -5.80 -47.94 -39.44
C THR A 577 -6.64 -46.67 -39.50
N ILE A 578 -7.89 -46.72 -39.03
CA ILE A 578 -8.83 -45.58 -39.11
C ILE A 578 -8.40 -44.43 -38.22
N PHE A 579 -7.83 -44.70 -37.04
CA PHE A 579 -7.27 -43.63 -36.22
C PHE A 579 -6.07 -42.96 -36.91
N LEU A 580 -5.20 -43.72 -37.59
CA LEU A 580 -4.08 -43.15 -38.34
C LEU A 580 -4.51 -42.27 -39.52
N GLU A 581 -5.70 -42.50 -40.07
CA GLU A 581 -6.29 -41.72 -41.16
C GLU A 581 -7.27 -40.64 -40.69
N ALA A 582 -7.40 -40.42 -39.37
CA ALA A 582 -8.40 -39.51 -38.80
C ALA A 582 -8.28 -38.06 -39.29
N ASP A 583 -7.07 -37.61 -39.61
CA ASP A 583 -6.79 -36.27 -40.15
C ASP A 583 -7.42 -36.06 -41.54
N LYS A 584 -7.61 -37.14 -42.30
CA LYS A 584 -8.33 -37.14 -43.58
C LYS A 584 -9.83 -37.38 -43.38
N GLU A 585 -10.17 -38.32 -42.50
CA GLU A 585 -11.54 -38.83 -42.34
C GLU A 585 -12.46 -37.89 -41.55
N ILE A 586 -11.92 -37.20 -40.53
CA ILE A 586 -12.71 -36.39 -39.58
C ILE A 586 -12.09 -35.04 -39.27
N LYS A 587 -11.31 -34.47 -40.18
CA LYS A 587 -10.59 -33.19 -40.03
C LYS A 587 -11.40 -32.06 -39.37
N SER A 588 -12.64 -31.86 -39.80
CA SER A 588 -13.53 -30.82 -39.25
C SER A 588 -13.88 -31.01 -37.78
N THR A 589 -13.82 -32.25 -37.28
CA THR A 589 -14.03 -32.59 -35.87
C THR A 589 -12.77 -32.35 -35.06
N LEU A 590 -11.62 -32.76 -35.61
CA LEU A 590 -10.30 -32.55 -35.00
C LEU A 590 -9.99 -31.06 -34.83
N ASN A 591 -10.35 -30.22 -35.82
CA ASN A 591 -10.17 -28.76 -35.78
C ASN A 591 -10.89 -28.05 -34.62
N LYS A 592 -11.83 -28.71 -33.92
CA LYS A 592 -12.47 -28.18 -32.69
C LYS A 592 -11.61 -28.40 -31.44
N THR A 593 -10.51 -29.11 -31.58
CA THR A 593 -9.58 -29.50 -30.53
C THR A 593 -8.15 -29.17 -30.95
N ASN A 594 -7.19 -29.43 -30.07
CA ASN A 594 -5.77 -29.27 -30.39
C ASN A 594 -5.17 -30.52 -31.05
N ILE A 595 -5.98 -31.56 -31.29
CA ILE A 595 -5.55 -32.79 -31.95
C ILE A 595 -5.55 -32.56 -33.46
N THR A 596 -4.41 -32.81 -34.12
CA THR A 596 -4.25 -32.66 -35.57
C THR A 596 -4.27 -33.99 -36.32
N GLY A 597 -4.17 -35.12 -35.60
CA GLY A 597 -4.14 -36.46 -36.17
C GLY A 597 -3.70 -37.49 -35.12
N PHE A 598 -3.35 -38.70 -35.56
CA PHE A 598 -2.81 -39.75 -34.68
C PHE A 598 -1.62 -40.43 -35.34
N THR A 599 -0.71 -40.97 -34.54
CA THR A 599 0.43 -41.77 -35.01
C THR A 599 0.48 -43.12 -34.31
N ALA A 600 1.17 -44.10 -34.89
CA ALA A 600 1.26 -45.43 -34.32
C ALA A 600 1.96 -45.38 -32.96
N SER A 601 1.44 -46.12 -31.99
CA SER A 601 2.02 -46.21 -30.64
C SER A 601 2.47 -47.63 -30.34
N ASP A 602 3.41 -47.74 -29.41
CA ASP A 602 3.97 -49.00 -28.91
C ASP A 602 4.30 -48.85 -27.42
N ASP A 603 4.56 -49.97 -26.76
CA ASP A 603 4.74 -50.00 -25.30
C ASP A 603 6.05 -49.35 -24.83
N GLN A 604 7.09 -49.39 -25.67
CA GLN A 604 8.44 -48.89 -25.36
C GLN A 604 8.46 -47.36 -25.27
N LYS A 605 7.57 -46.67 -26.01
CA LYS A 605 7.39 -45.21 -25.89
C LYS A 605 7.06 -44.71 -24.48
N PHE A 606 6.57 -45.60 -23.60
CA PHE A 606 6.20 -45.26 -22.22
C PHE A 606 7.28 -45.63 -21.18
N ASP A 607 8.45 -46.10 -21.60
CA ASP A 607 9.52 -46.50 -20.67
C ASP A 607 10.06 -45.33 -19.84
N ILE A 608 10.04 -44.11 -20.40
CA ILE A 608 10.34 -42.90 -19.64
C ILE A 608 9.39 -42.74 -18.44
N ILE A 609 8.09 -42.95 -18.65
CA ILE A 609 7.10 -42.86 -17.58
C ILE A 609 7.37 -43.94 -16.53
N ARG A 610 7.76 -45.16 -16.95
CA ARG A 610 8.12 -46.26 -16.03
C ARG A 610 9.34 -45.93 -15.18
N LYS A 611 10.38 -45.37 -15.80
CA LYS A 611 11.62 -44.95 -15.13
C LYS A 611 11.34 -43.96 -14.00
N TYR A 612 10.41 -43.03 -14.23
CA TYR A 612 10.11 -41.93 -13.31
C TYR A 612 8.88 -42.15 -12.40
N SER A 613 8.25 -43.32 -12.46
CA SER A 613 7.07 -43.71 -11.65
C SER A 613 7.37 -44.79 -10.60
N SER A 614 8.64 -44.89 -10.18
CA SER A 614 9.12 -45.87 -9.19
C SER A 614 9.42 -45.25 -7.84
#